data_AF-B9Z484-F1
#
_entry.id   AF-B9Z484-F1
#
_cell.length_a   1.000
_cell.length_b   1.000
_cell.length_c   1.000
_cell.angle_alpha   90.00
_cell.angle_beta   90.00
_cell.angle_gamma   90.00
#
_symmetry.space_group_name_H-M   'P 1'
#
loop_
_entity.id
_entity.type
_entity.pdbx_description
1 polymer ?
#
loop_
_entity_poly.entity_id
_entity_poly.type
_entity_poly.pdbx_seq_one_letter_code
_entity_poly.pdbx_strand_id
1 'polypeptide(L)'
;MIAAAREPEPLGNFAIMPGNQQVNLSLKIPGHMHAARSRTLGRLDINAVNLLLAVPIGMLAAGVTSLFRHAIDVGDRVLFGSAQDITVIMAQLDWRWRLFVPALGGGLAGLILWYAQRKHGASHGEYMDAVSDGNGRLPLWPSLLRSLSSLASIVSAGSIGREGAMVQLAAVTGSLTGRRWANERQLRLMTACGAAAGLASVYHTPLAGAMFVAEIVLGALTVDLLVPLFASAVTASLTILAFGHHDAPFALASGVAVPSLGVYLLILPIGLLAGLLAPLFLLVLDNSKQAFRQLTLSMPWKMALGGLLMGAIAVFIPEVCGNGYAPIIDILQGRPLSEPVPWALLAKIAATALIVGSGAVGGIFTPSLFIGAALGAIVAAAVAMYPVLPQGDGTLIALIGMGAFMAAVSHAPLMAVLMVFEMTMNAGLLLPLMAGSILAYAVSRKIRTNSLYDVLNRRHAYLARVDELHDTELMSLLESVSTHLTPSTTVAQSNACFQQTRTRYLYVIDSAGRFVGVVSIHRLAALLCDHPERQDDAIEGLIETAFDLLPAQASLKEAWTLFATSPLERIPVVDNLNDRRFLGVVSKRQVLGRLQILARR
;
A
#
# COMPACT_ATOMS: atom_id res chain seq x y z
N MET A 1 -63.82 -42.87 -3.78
CA MET A 1 -64.88 -42.77 -2.75
C MET A 1 -64.35 -41.84 -1.65
N ILE A 2 -64.88 -40.60 -1.60
CA ILE A 2 -64.94 -39.65 -0.45
C ILE A 2 -63.57 -39.29 0.20
N ALA A 3 -62.90 -38.19 -0.17
CA ALA A 3 -63.09 -36.78 0.23
C ALA A 3 -62.70 -36.45 1.68
N ALA A 4 -61.69 -35.57 1.85
CA ALA A 4 -61.66 -34.49 2.85
C ALA A 4 -60.47 -33.54 2.59
N ALA A 5 -60.78 -32.25 2.57
CA ALA A 5 -59.86 -31.13 2.33
C ALA A 5 -58.95 -30.83 3.52
N ARG A 6 -57.76 -30.27 3.26
CA ARG A 6 -57.01 -29.44 4.21
C ARG A 6 -56.34 -28.27 3.49
N GLU A 7 -56.61 -27.08 4.03
CA GLU A 7 -56.07 -25.77 3.67
C GLU A 7 -54.55 -25.67 3.86
N PRO A 8 -53.87 -24.69 3.22
CA PRO A 8 -52.42 -24.52 3.30
C PRO A 8 -52.00 -23.67 4.51
N GLU A 9 -51.06 -24.18 5.31
CA GLU A 9 -50.38 -23.44 6.38
C GLU A 9 -49.24 -22.53 5.84
N PRO A 10 -48.87 -21.47 6.59
CA PRO A 10 -48.14 -20.32 6.08
C PRO A 10 -46.61 -20.44 6.15
N LEU A 11 -45.96 -19.58 5.37
CA LEU A 11 -44.52 -19.38 5.19
C LEU A 11 -43.71 -19.47 6.50
N GLY A 12 -42.78 -20.42 6.55
CA GLY A 12 -41.81 -20.59 7.61
C GLY A 12 -40.74 -19.48 7.63
N ASN A 13 -40.58 -18.90 8.82
CA ASN A 13 -39.52 -17.97 9.20
C ASN A 13 -38.12 -18.59 9.01
N PHE A 14 -37.23 -17.83 8.38
CA PHE A 14 -35.79 -18.10 8.37
C PHE A 14 -35.20 -17.99 9.79
N ALA A 15 -34.63 -19.09 10.26
CA ALA A 15 -33.93 -19.19 11.53
C ALA A 15 -32.63 -18.39 11.52
N ILE A 16 -32.49 -17.50 12.51
CA ILE A 16 -31.22 -16.89 12.92
C ILE A 16 -30.60 -17.83 13.97
N MET A 17 -29.39 -18.33 13.70
CA MET A 17 -28.53 -19.02 14.68
C MET A 17 -27.39 -18.08 15.14
N PRO A 18 -26.82 -18.29 16.34
CA PRO A 18 -26.73 -17.24 17.35
C PRO A 18 -25.35 -16.58 17.47
N GLY A 19 -25.39 -15.35 18.00
CA GLY A 19 -24.25 -14.48 18.24
C GLY A 19 -23.29 -14.97 19.32
N ASN A 20 -22.00 -14.79 19.02
CA ASN A 20 -20.89 -15.00 19.92
C ASN A 20 -20.85 -13.86 20.95
N GLN A 21 -21.16 -14.17 22.22
CA GLN A 21 -21.06 -13.25 23.34
C GLN A 21 -19.58 -12.84 23.55
N GLN A 22 -19.25 -11.58 23.27
CA GLN A 22 -18.05 -10.95 23.82
C GLN A 22 -18.43 -10.17 25.08
N VAL A 23 -17.79 -10.55 26.17
CA VAL A 23 -17.84 -9.90 27.48
C VAL A 23 -17.31 -8.47 27.35
N ASN A 24 -18.22 -7.50 27.45
CA ASN A 24 -17.91 -6.07 27.49
C ASN A 24 -17.51 -5.67 28.92
N LEU A 25 -16.21 -5.56 29.20
CA LEU A 25 -15.72 -4.83 30.37
C LEU A 25 -15.67 -3.34 30.00
N SER A 26 -16.79 -2.67 30.23
CA SER A 26 -16.97 -1.23 30.03
C SER A 26 -16.31 -0.44 31.18
N LEU A 27 -15.04 -0.06 30.97
CA LEU A 27 -14.47 1.10 31.65
C LEU A 27 -15.19 2.34 31.12
N LYS A 28 -16.19 2.82 31.87
CA LYS A 28 -16.87 4.12 31.67
C LYS A 28 -15.82 5.24 31.72
N ILE A 29 -15.36 5.68 30.55
CA ILE A 29 -14.69 6.97 30.39
C ILE A 29 -15.79 7.99 30.06
N PRO A 30 -15.98 9.06 30.84
CA PRO A 30 -17.09 9.99 30.66
C PRO A 30 -17.05 10.70 29.30
N GLY A 31 -18.14 10.58 28.54
CA GLY A 31 -18.33 11.11 27.18
C GLY A 31 -18.42 12.65 27.06
N HIS A 32 -18.21 13.38 28.15
CA HIS A 32 -18.36 14.85 28.16
C HIS A 32 -17.14 15.61 27.61
N MET A 33 -16.01 14.93 27.32
CA MET A 33 -14.83 15.57 26.72
C MET A 33 -14.82 15.57 25.18
N HIS A 34 -15.63 14.76 24.50
CA HIS A 34 -15.61 14.70 23.02
C HIS A 34 -16.44 15.81 22.36
N ALA A 35 -17.57 16.21 22.95
CA ALA A 35 -18.46 17.21 22.38
C ALA A 35 -17.93 18.65 22.49
N ALA A 36 -17.17 18.98 23.54
CA ALA A 36 -16.64 20.32 23.76
C ALA A 36 -15.37 20.62 22.92
N ARG A 37 -14.56 19.60 22.61
CA ARG A 37 -13.29 19.75 21.86
C ARG A 37 -13.47 19.81 20.34
N SER A 38 -14.54 19.22 19.81
CA SER A 38 -14.88 19.30 18.39
C SER A 38 -15.27 20.73 17.95
N ARG A 39 -15.72 21.59 18.89
CA ARG A 39 -16.15 22.96 18.57
C ARG A 39 -15.00 23.97 18.44
N THR A 40 -13.87 23.78 19.13
CA THR A 40 -12.71 24.66 19.02
C THR A 40 -11.83 24.36 17.81
N LEU A 41 -11.79 23.10 17.36
CA LEU A 41 -11.08 22.69 16.13
C LEU A 41 -11.88 22.95 14.85
N GLY A 42 -13.19 23.18 14.94
CA GLY A 42 -14.05 23.44 13.77
C GLY A 42 -13.84 24.80 13.09
N ARG A 43 -12.95 25.66 13.61
CA ARG A 43 -12.56 26.94 12.99
C ARG A 43 -11.20 26.91 12.28
N LEU A 44 -10.47 25.80 12.37
CA LEU A 44 -9.19 25.61 11.70
C LEU A 44 -9.40 24.82 10.41
N ASP A 45 -8.68 25.19 9.36
CA ASP A 45 -8.59 24.41 8.13
C ASP A 45 -8.23 22.95 8.46
N ILE A 46 -8.90 21.99 7.82
CA ILE A 46 -8.66 20.54 8.00
C ILE A 46 -7.17 20.21 7.83
N ASN A 47 -6.50 20.92 6.92
CA ASN A 47 -5.07 20.77 6.68
C ASN A 47 -4.22 21.24 7.87
N ALA A 48 -4.61 22.31 8.55
CA ALA A 48 -3.93 22.78 9.76
C ALA A 48 -4.09 21.79 10.92
N VAL A 49 -5.28 21.19 11.08
CA VAL A 49 -5.52 20.16 12.10
C VAL A 49 -4.66 18.93 11.86
N ASN A 50 -4.56 18.46 10.62
CA ASN A 50 -3.73 17.30 10.28
C ASN A 50 -2.24 17.55 10.59
N LEU A 51 -1.74 18.77 10.33
CA LEU A 51 -0.37 19.15 10.61
C LEU A 51 -0.09 19.20 12.12
N LEU A 52 -1.00 19.80 12.90
CA LEU A 52 -0.90 19.84 14.37
C LEU A 52 -0.88 18.46 15.02
N LEU A 53 -1.57 17.47 14.42
CA LEU A 53 -1.56 16.09 14.90
C LEU A 53 -0.33 15.30 14.43
N ALA A 54 0.20 15.60 13.24
CA ALA A 54 1.37 14.92 12.68
C ALA A 54 2.65 15.11 13.52
N VAL A 55 2.87 16.32 14.07
CA VAL A 55 4.05 16.66 14.87
C VAL A 55 4.22 15.76 16.12
N PRO A 56 3.25 15.67 17.05
CA PRO A 56 3.38 14.82 18.23
C PRO A 56 3.44 13.32 17.86
N ILE A 57 2.81 12.92 16.75
CA ILE A 57 2.93 11.55 16.25
C ILE A 57 4.37 11.25 15.85
N GLY A 58 5.04 12.15 15.13
CA GLY A 58 6.44 12.01 14.75
C GLY A 58 7.36 11.82 15.95
N MET A 59 7.21 12.66 16.98
CA MET A 59 8.00 12.57 18.21
C MET A 59 7.78 11.24 18.96
N LEU A 60 6.53 10.82 19.12
CA LEU A 60 6.19 9.56 19.81
C LEU A 60 6.65 8.33 19.02
N ALA A 61 6.50 8.35 17.69
CA ALA A 61 6.98 7.30 16.80
C ALA A 61 8.50 7.15 16.88
N ALA A 62 9.25 8.25 16.91
CA ALA A 62 10.70 8.24 17.11
C ALA A 62 11.09 7.63 18.48
N GLY A 63 10.38 7.98 19.54
CA GLY A 63 10.58 7.40 20.88
C GLY A 63 10.41 5.87 20.89
N VAL A 64 9.33 5.37 20.30
CA VAL A 64 9.06 3.93 20.22
C VAL A 64 10.07 3.19 19.32
N THR A 65 10.47 3.83 18.22
CA THR A 65 11.52 3.30 17.32
C THR A 65 12.86 3.20 18.05
N SER A 66 13.24 4.24 18.80
CA SER A 66 14.47 4.25 19.61
C SER A 66 14.45 3.20 20.71
N LEU A 67 13.30 3.01 21.38
CA LEU A 67 13.12 1.96 22.38
C LEU A 67 13.32 0.55 21.78
N PHE A 68 12.77 0.30 20.59
CA PHE A 68 12.96 -0.99 19.92
C PHE A 68 14.41 -1.21 19.49
N ARG A 69 15.11 -0.17 19.01
CA ARG A 69 16.56 -0.25 18.74
C ARG A 69 17.34 -0.61 20.00
N HIS A 70 17.05 0.05 21.12
CA HIS A 70 17.69 -0.27 22.39
C HIS A 70 17.41 -1.70 22.85
N ALA A 71 16.21 -2.23 22.59
CA ALA A 71 15.89 -3.62 22.88
C ALA A 71 16.72 -4.62 22.05
N ILE A 72 17.06 -4.28 20.79
CA ILE A 72 18.00 -5.06 19.97
C ILE A 72 19.39 -5.03 20.63
N ASP A 73 19.91 -3.84 20.95
CA ASP A 73 21.26 -3.68 21.54
C ASP A 73 21.41 -4.39 22.90
N VAL A 74 20.33 -4.43 23.70
CA VAL A 74 20.27 -5.18 24.96
C VAL A 74 20.22 -6.68 24.68
N GLY A 75 19.44 -7.10 23.70
CA GLY A 75 19.38 -8.50 23.26
C GLY A 75 20.75 -9.03 22.82
N ASP A 76 21.46 -8.27 21.98
CA ASP A 76 22.79 -8.63 21.49
C ASP A 76 23.80 -8.72 22.64
N ARG A 77 23.77 -7.76 23.58
CA ARG A 77 24.63 -7.79 24.78
C ARG A 77 24.33 -8.96 25.70
N VAL A 78 23.05 -9.28 25.91
CA VAL A 78 22.66 -10.39 26.79
C VAL A 78 23.02 -11.74 26.18
N LEU A 79 22.87 -11.92 24.87
CA LEU A 79 23.16 -13.20 24.22
C LEU A 79 24.64 -13.40 23.89
N PHE A 80 25.36 -12.34 23.50
CA PHE A 80 26.72 -12.46 22.95
C PHE A 80 27.78 -11.63 23.70
N GLY A 81 27.39 -10.84 24.71
CA GLY A 81 28.32 -9.99 25.45
C GLY A 81 28.87 -8.80 24.63
N SER A 82 28.31 -8.53 23.45
CA SER A 82 28.76 -7.49 22.52
C SER A 82 27.57 -6.63 22.05
N ALA A 83 27.84 -5.37 21.73
CA ALA A 83 26.88 -4.46 21.08
C ALA A 83 27.29 -4.15 19.63
N GLN A 84 28.18 -4.96 19.05
CA GLN A 84 28.55 -4.87 17.63
C GLN A 84 27.39 -5.36 16.74
N ASP A 85 27.46 -5.04 15.45
CA ASP A 85 26.50 -5.56 14.47
C ASP A 85 26.48 -7.09 14.50
N ILE A 86 25.28 -7.68 14.42
CA ILE A 86 25.07 -9.12 14.52
C ILE A 86 25.87 -9.92 13.49
N THR A 87 26.14 -9.36 12.31
CA THR A 87 27.00 -9.98 11.30
C THR A 87 28.43 -10.16 11.83
N VAL A 88 28.97 -9.14 12.51
CA VAL A 88 30.32 -9.17 13.10
C VAL A 88 30.39 -10.15 14.27
N ILE A 89 29.34 -10.16 15.11
CA ILE A 89 29.22 -11.12 16.22
C ILE A 89 29.23 -12.55 15.66
N MET A 90 28.40 -12.86 14.67
CA MET A 90 28.30 -14.20 14.10
C MET A 90 29.61 -14.66 13.44
N ALA A 91 30.35 -13.74 12.81
CA ALA A 91 31.67 -14.05 12.23
C ALA A 91 32.73 -14.44 13.28
N GLN A 92 32.57 -14.03 14.53
CA GLN A 92 33.49 -14.37 15.63
C GLN A 92 33.09 -15.64 16.39
N LEU A 93 31.83 -16.07 16.27
CA LEU A 93 31.33 -17.27 16.95
C LEU A 93 31.87 -18.55 16.31
N ASP A 94 31.93 -19.63 17.10
CA ASP A 94 32.18 -21.00 16.62
C ASP A 94 31.06 -21.43 15.66
N TRP A 95 31.38 -22.27 14.66
CA TRP A 95 30.45 -22.73 13.65
C TRP A 95 29.17 -23.37 14.23
N ARG A 96 29.26 -24.03 15.39
CA ARG A 96 28.11 -24.62 16.08
C ARG A 96 27.09 -23.55 16.47
N TRP A 97 27.57 -22.42 16.99
CA TRP A 97 26.72 -21.31 17.39
C TRP A 97 26.15 -20.57 16.18
N ARG A 98 26.92 -20.41 15.09
CA ARG A 98 26.41 -19.87 13.82
C ARG A 98 25.24 -20.69 13.27
N LEU A 99 25.28 -22.01 13.45
CA LEU A 99 24.23 -22.92 13.03
C LEU A 99 22.99 -22.88 13.94
N PHE A 100 23.19 -22.99 15.26
CA PHE A 100 22.07 -23.19 16.20
C PHE A 100 21.43 -21.91 16.71
N VAL A 101 22.13 -20.79 16.77
CA VAL A 101 21.54 -19.52 17.25
C VAL A 101 20.35 -19.08 16.39
N PRO A 102 20.44 -19.04 15.05
CA PRO A 102 19.29 -18.69 14.22
C PRO A 102 18.14 -19.69 14.33
N ALA A 103 18.44 -20.98 14.52
CA ALA A 103 17.44 -22.01 14.72
C ALA A 103 16.65 -21.81 16.02
N LEU A 104 17.35 -21.56 17.13
CA LEU A 104 16.74 -21.34 18.44
C LEU A 104 15.91 -20.05 18.48
N GLY A 105 16.45 -18.95 17.95
CA GLY A 105 15.71 -17.69 17.92
C GLY A 105 14.56 -17.69 16.92
N GLY A 106 14.69 -18.38 15.78
CA GLY A 106 13.58 -18.69 14.88
C GLY A 106 12.47 -19.48 15.57
N GLY A 107 12.83 -20.52 16.32
CA GLY A 107 11.87 -21.29 17.13
C GLY A 107 11.14 -20.44 18.17
N LEU A 108 11.86 -19.61 18.91
CA LEU A 108 11.30 -18.68 19.90
C LEU A 108 10.37 -17.65 19.26
N ALA A 109 10.79 -17.05 18.15
CA ALA A 109 10.00 -16.11 17.39
C ALA A 109 8.70 -16.76 16.89
N GLY A 110 8.76 -17.98 16.37
CA GLY A 110 7.58 -18.73 15.94
C GLY A 110 6.67 -19.14 17.08
N LEU A 111 7.20 -19.39 18.28
CA LEU A 111 6.41 -19.63 19.49
C LEU A 111 5.61 -18.38 19.89
N ILE A 112 6.24 -17.20 19.84
CA ILE A 112 5.58 -15.92 20.13
C ILE A 112 4.44 -15.66 19.13
N LEU A 113 4.68 -15.85 17.83
CA LEU A 113 3.63 -15.66 16.81
C LEU A 113 2.51 -16.67 16.93
N TRP A 114 2.84 -17.93 17.20
CA TRP A 114 1.84 -18.96 17.40
C TRP A 114 0.93 -18.65 18.60
N TYR A 115 1.51 -18.16 19.69
CA TYR A 115 0.73 -17.69 20.85
C TYR A 115 -0.14 -16.48 20.49
N ALA A 116 0.40 -15.50 19.76
CA ALA A 116 -0.34 -14.33 19.32
C ALA A 116 -1.55 -14.70 18.45
N GLN A 117 -1.37 -15.61 17.49
CA GLN A 117 -2.41 -16.10 16.60
C GLN A 117 -3.52 -16.86 17.35
N ARG A 118 -3.15 -17.68 18.35
CA ARG A 118 -4.14 -18.38 19.19
C ARG A 118 -4.98 -17.43 20.03
N LYS A 119 -4.36 -16.40 20.61
CA LYS A 119 -5.04 -15.48 21.55
C LYS A 119 -5.86 -14.40 20.86
N HIS A 120 -5.38 -13.88 19.74
CA HIS A 120 -5.97 -12.72 19.06
C HIS A 120 -6.49 -13.01 17.64
N GLY A 121 -6.41 -14.28 17.20
CA GLY A 121 -6.76 -14.69 15.84
C GLY A 121 -5.69 -14.31 14.81
N ALA A 122 -5.89 -14.76 13.56
CA ALA A 122 -5.06 -14.41 12.41
C ALA A 122 -5.39 -13.00 11.87
N SER A 123 -5.48 -11.99 12.75
CA SER A 123 -5.82 -10.64 12.34
C SER A 123 -4.69 -10.02 11.50
N HIS A 124 -5.07 -9.42 10.37
CA HIS A 124 -4.24 -8.62 9.45
C HIS A 124 -3.79 -7.33 10.13
N GLY A 125 -2.93 -7.45 11.14
CA GLY A 125 -2.41 -6.34 11.94
C GLY A 125 -1.29 -5.57 11.25
N GLU A 126 -1.09 -5.72 9.94
CA GLU A 126 -0.05 -5.01 9.20
C GLU A 126 -0.49 -3.59 8.90
N TYR A 127 0.39 -2.62 9.17
CA TYR A 127 0.11 -1.20 8.97
C TYR A 127 -0.23 -0.86 7.53
N MET A 128 0.36 -1.56 6.56
CA MET A 128 0.10 -1.30 5.15
C MET A 128 -1.36 -1.61 4.81
N ASP A 129 -1.87 -2.77 5.22
CA ASP A 129 -3.27 -3.16 4.98
C ASP A 129 -4.24 -2.22 5.73
N ALA A 130 -3.91 -1.87 6.98
CA ALA A 130 -4.75 -0.97 7.77
C ALA A 130 -4.85 0.44 7.17
N VAL A 131 -3.80 0.89 6.48
CA VAL A 131 -3.76 2.21 5.84
C VAL A 131 -4.23 2.17 4.39
N SER A 132 -4.05 1.09 3.63
CA SER A 132 -4.48 1.04 2.22
C SER A 132 -5.96 0.69 2.09
N ASP A 133 -6.38 -0.36 2.80
CA ASP A 133 -7.67 -1.04 2.62
C ASP A 133 -8.56 -0.88 3.87
N GLY A 134 -7.97 -0.49 5.01
CA GLY A 134 -8.64 -0.32 6.30
C GLY A 134 -8.97 1.13 6.69
N ASN A 135 -9.38 1.30 7.95
CA ASN A 135 -9.72 2.57 8.58
C ASN A 135 -8.58 3.17 9.43
N GLY A 136 -7.35 2.65 9.29
CA GLY A 136 -6.20 3.03 10.11
C GLY A 136 -6.20 2.47 11.54
N ARG A 137 -7.12 1.59 11.93
CA ARG A 137 -7.11 1.01 13.29
C ARG A 137 -6.17 -0.18 13.39
N LEU A 138 -5.05 -0.02 14.10
CA LEU A 138 -4.12 -1.10 14.43
C LEU A 138 -4.28 -1.65 15.87
N PRO A 139 -4.34 -2.98 16.07
CA PRO A 139 -4.48 -3.55 17.39
C PRO A 139 -3.13 -3.57 18.13
N LEU A 140 -3.06 -2.95 19.32
CA LEU A 140 -1.81 -2.80 20.08
C LEU A 140 -1.13 -4.14 20.43
N TRP A 141 -1.87 -5.07 21.05
CA TRP A 141 -1.30 -6.33 21.55
C TRP A 141 -0.82 -7.27 20.43
N PRO A 142 -1.58 -7.53 19.35
CA PRO A 142 -1.08 -8.31 18.23
C PRO A 142 0.14 -7.69 17.58
N SER A 143 0.17 -6.36 17.40
CA SER A 143 1.35 -5.68 16.85
C SER A 143 2.57 -5.79 17.77
N LEU A 144 2.39 -5.66 19.09
CA LEU A 144 3.49 -5.82 20.06
C LEU A 144 4.07 -7.24 20.05
N LEU A 145 3.21 -8.27 20.07
CA LEU A 145 3.67 -9.67 20.02
C LEU A 145 4.36 -9.98 18.69
N ARG A 146 3.86 -9.44 17.58
CA ARG A 146 4.50 -9.56 16.28
C ARG A 146 5.88 -8.89 16.25
N SER A 147 6.02 -7.70 16.84
CA SER A 147 7.31 -7.03 16.97
C SER A 147 8.26 -7.76 17.93
N LEU A 148 7.75 -8.39 18.99
CA LEU A 148 8.56 -9.22 19.89
C LEU A 148 9.08 -10.48 19.19
N SER A 149 8.27 -11.12 18.36
CA SER A 149 8.73 -12.20 17.49
C SER A 149 9.82 -11.73 16.53
N SER A 150 9.65 -10.55 15.92
CA SER A 150 10.65 -9.97 15.05
C SER A 150 11.97 -9.70 15.79
N LEU A 151 11.89 -9.14 17.01
CA LEU A 151 13.05 -8.93 17.88
C LEU A 151 13.82 -10.23 18.13
N ALA A 152 13.12 -11.32 18.47
CA ALA A 152 13.74 -12.62 18.68
C ALA A 152 14.45 -13.14 17.42
N SER A 153 13.88 -12.95 16.22
CA SER A 153 14.53 -13.34 14.96
C SER A 153 15.72 -12.44 14.60
N ILE A 154 15.66 -11.13 14.85
CA ILE A 154 16.71 -10.17 14.53
C ILE A 154 17.95 -10.42 15.40
N VAL A 155 17.75 -10.48 16.72
CA VAL A 155 18.83 -10.69 17.70
C VAL A 155 19.44 -12.09 17.52
N SER A 156 18.71 -13.06 16.98
CA SER A 156 19.23 -14.38 16.63
C SER A 156 19.82 -14.47 15.21
N ALA A 157 20.28 -13.37 14.64
CA ALA A 157 20.93 -13.32 13.32
C ALA A 157 20.07 -13.69 12.11
N GLY A 158 18.75 -13.66 12.22
CA GLY A 158 17.85 -13.85 11.07
C GLY A 158 18.15 -12.87 9.95
N SER A 159 18.16 -13.36 8.69
CA SER A 159 18.46 -12.57 7.48
C SER A 159 17.30 -11.66 7.07
N ILE A 160 16.93 -10.74 7.98
CA ILE A 160 15.79 -9.83 7.84
C ILE A 160 16.12 -8.48 8.47
N GLY A 161 15.42 -7.46 8.00
CA GLY A 161 15.49 -6.08 8.47
C GLY A 161 14.76 -5.83 9.79
N ARG A 162 15.29 -4.88 10.57
CA ARG A 162 14.68 -4.36 11.81
C ARG A 162 13.55 -3.37 11.58
N GLU A 163 13.56 -2.75 10.41
CA GLU A 163 12.64 -1.72 9.94
C GLU A 163 11.16 -2.14 10.01
N GLY A 164 10.81 -3.38 9.68
CA GLY A 164 9.41 -3.83 9.65
C GLY A 164 8.70 -3.71 11.00
N ALA A 165 9.34 -4.18 12.08
CA ALA A 165 8.77 -4.12 13.43
C ALA A 165 8.75 -2.71 13.99
N MET A 166 9.79 -1.91 13.69
CA MET A 166 9.92 -0.52 14.11
C MET A 166 8.84 0.36 13.48
N VAL A 167 8.66 0.26 12.15
CA VAL A 167 7.62 0.98 11.41
C VAL A 167 6.22 0.55 11.85
N GLN A 168 6.00 -0.74 12.10
CA GLN A 168 4.73 -1.24 12.61
C GLN A 168 4.38 -0.62 13.97
N LEU A 169 5.31 -0.61 14.92
CA LEU A 169 5.08 -0.01 16.24
C LEU A 169 4.86 1.49 16.14
N ALA A 170 5.62 2.18 15.29
CA ALA A 170 5.43 3.59 15.00
C ALA A 170 4.03 3.86 14.40
N ALA A 171 3.55 3.03 13.47
CA ALA A 171 2.19 3.14 12.93
C ALA A 171 1.13 2.90 14.01
N VAL A 172 1.35 1.97 14.96
CA VAL A 172 0.47 1.77 16.11
C VAL A 172 0.40 3.03 16.97
N THR A 173 1.52 3.73 17.20
CA THR A 173 1.48 5.02 17.93
C THR A 173 0.58 6.03 17.21
N GLY A 174 0.72 6.17 15.88
CA GLY A 174 -0.14 7.02 15.06
C GLY A 174 -1.62 6.63 15.10
N SER A 175 -1.92 5.33 15.15
CA SER A 175 -3.28 4.82 15.30
C SER A 175 -3.87 5.14 16.68
N LEU A 176 -3.10 4.96 17.76
CA LEU A 176 -3.56 5.19 19.12
C LEU A 176 -3.79 6.68 19.42
N THR A 177 -2.86 7.53 19.00
CA THR A 177 -2.98 8.99 19.11
C THR A 177 -4.13 9.50 18.23
N GLY A 178 -4.20 9.03 16.98
CA GLY A 178 -5.26 9.35 16.04
C GLY A 178 -6.65 8.99 16.57
N ARG A 179 -6.83 7.85 17.24
CA ARG A 179 -8.13 7.48 17.84
C ARG A 179 -8.60 8.45 18.90
N ARG A 180 -7.66 9.13 19.57
CA ARG A 180 -7.99 10.06 20.66
C ARG A 180 -8.40 11.43 20.13
N TRP A 181 -7.82 11.87 19.00
CA TRP A 181 -7.87 13.26 18.55
C TRP A 181 -8.35 13.47 17.11
N ALA A 182 -8.42 12.42 16.29
CA ALA A 182 -8.74 12.48 14.88
C ALA A 182 -10.09 11.80 14.56
N ASN A 183 -10.78 12.27 13.53
CA ASN A 183 -11.98 11.62 13.00
C ASN A 183 -11.60 10.37 12.18
N GLU A 184 -12.56 9.52 11.81
CA GLU A 184 -12.29 8.24 11.11
C GLU A 184 -11.48 8.41 9.81
N ARG A 185 -11.80 9.43 9.00
CA ARG A 185 -11.06 9.73 7.77
C ARG A 185 -9.62 10.16 8.05
N GLN A 186 -9.39 10.91 9.12
CA GLN A 186 -8.07 11.38 9.52
C GLN A 186 -7.24 10.29 10.20
N LEU A 187 -7.87 9.32 10.87
CA LEU A 187 -7.18 8.23 11.55
C LEU A 187 -6.28 7.41 10.62
N ARG A 188 -6.74 7.16 9.40
CA ARG A 188 -5.94 6.54 8.34
C ARG A 188 -4.67 7.33 8.05
N LEU A 189 -4.79 8.65 7.91
CA LEU A 189 -3.66 9.55 7.72
C LEU A 189 -2.73 9.61 8.94
N MET A 190 -3.26 9.65 10.16
CA MET A 190 -2.46 9.65 11.39
C MET A 190 -1.63 8.37 11.54
N THR A 191 -2.21 7.23 11.15
CA THR A 191 -1.51 5.94 11.11
C THR A 191 -0.41 5.93 10.05
N ALA A 192 -0.69 6.52 8.88
CA ALA A 192 0.29 6.72 7.81
C ALA A 192 1.44 7.65 8.25
N CYS A 193 1.13 8.75 8.95
CA CYS A 193 2.12 9.65 9.56
C CYS A 193 3.02 8.91 10.56
N GLY A 194 2.45 8.01 11.38
CA GLY A 194 3.21 7.15 12.28
C GLY A 194 4.16 6.21 11.53
N ALA A 195 3.70 5.59 10.44
CA ALA A 195 4.53 4.74 9.59
C ALA A 195 5.68 5.53 8.93
N ALA A 196 5.40 6.73 8.41
CA ALA A 196 6.39 7.60 7.78
C ALA A 196 7.45 8.06 8.79
N ALA A 197 7.02 8.45 9.99
CA ALA A 197 7.90 8.79 11.10
C ALA A 197 8.76 7.61 11.56
N GLY A 198 8.19 6.41 11.61
CA GLY A 198 8.93 5.18 11.90
C GLY A 198 10.04 4.95 10.90
N LEU A 199 9.75 5.01 9.60
CA LEU A 199 10.75 4.77 8.56
C LEU A 199 11.84 5.86 8.57
N ALA A 200 11.44 7.12 8.74
CA ALA A 200 12.36 8.26 8.91
C ALA A 200 13.28 8.08 10.13
N SER A 201 12.75 7.55 11.23
CA SER A 201 13.52 7.31 12.46
C SER A 201 14.50 6.14 12.34
N VAL A 202 14.20 5.13 11.52
CA VAL A 202 15.06 3.96 11.33
C VAL A 202 16.30 4.30 10.50
N TYR A 203 16.12 5.09 9.44
CA TYR A 203 17.17 5.36 8.45
C TYR A 203 17.64 6.82 8.42
N HIS A 204 17.12 7.69 9.28
CA HIS A 204 17.42 9.13 9.27
C HIS A 204 17.01 9.84 7.96
N THR A 205 15.98 9.34 7.29
CA THR A 205 15.58 9.77 5.94
C THR A 205 14.13 10.26 5.91
N PRO A 206 13.84 11.50 6.36
CA PRO A 206 12.49 12.02 6.39
C PRO A 206 11.84 12.10 4.99
N LEU A 207 12.59 12.38 3.92
CA LEU A 207 11.99 12.48 2.59
C LEU A 207 11.57 11.11 2.05
N ALA A 208 12.48 10.15 2.09
CA ALA A 208 12.26 8.78 1.66
C ALA A 208 11.20 8.10 2.52
N GLY A 209 11.17 8.37 3.82
CA GLY A 209 10.15 7.84 4.75
C GLY A 209 8.74 8.27 4.39
N ALA A 210 8.55 9.57 4.11
CA ALA A 210 7.26 10.10 3.68
C ALA A 210 6.87 9.58 2.28
N MET A 211 7.82 9.55 1.35
CA MET A 211 7.59 9.09 -0.02
C MET A 211 7.29 7.60 -0.09
N PHE A 212 7.92 6.78 0.74
CA PHE A 212 7.56 5.37 0.89
C PHE A 212 6.09 5.19 1.26
N VAL A 213 5.61 5.94 2.25
CA VAL A 213 4.20 5.86 2.65
C VAL A 213 3.29 6.41 1.56
N ALA A 214 3.67 7.49 0.89
CA ALA A 214 2.85 8.08 -0.17
C ALA A 214 2.78 7.19 -1.44
N GLU A 215 3.91 6.67 -1.91
CA GLU A 215 4.04 5.89 -3.14
C GLU A 215 3.56 4.44 -2.97
N ILE A 216 4.00 3.75 -1.91
CA ILE A 216 3.66 2.33 -1.69
C ILE A 216 2.36 2.20 -0.91
N VAL A 217 2.30 2.79 0.29
CA VAL A 217 1.22 2.50 1.24
C VAL A 217 -0.10 3.17 0.83
N LEU A 218 -0.09 4.47 0.56
CA LEU A 218 -1.27 5.25 0.16
C LEU A 218 -1.54 5.18 -1.35
N GLY A 219 -0.49 5.16 -2.17
CA GLY A 219 -0.60 5.17 -3.63
C GLY A 219 -1.11 6.47 -4.22
N ALA A 220 -0.91 7.57 -3.51
CA ALA A 220 -1.39 8.89 -3.91
C ALA A 220 -0.36 9.95 -3.53
N LEU A 221 0.03 10.75 -4.53
CA LEU A 221 0.98 11.85 -4.40
C LEU A 221 0.23 13.19 -4.44
N THR A 222 -0.61 13.45 -3.44
CA THR A 222 -1.35 14.71 -3.30
C THR A 222 -0.78 15.55 -2.16
N VAL A 223 -0.75 16.87 -2.33
CA VAL A 223 -0.20 17.81 -1.33
C VAL A 223 -0.85 17.63 0.05
N ASP A 224 -2.17 17.42 0.10
CA ASP A 224 -2.92 17.21 1.35
C ASP A 224 -2.48 15.97 2.15
N LEU A 225 -1.88 14.98 1.48
CA LEU A 225 -1.32 13.79 2.12
C LEU A 225 0.16 14.00 2.45
N LEU A 226 0.91 14.56 1.51
CA LEU A 226 2.36 14.71 1.61
C LEU A 226 2.77 15.64 2.76
N VAL A 227 2.12 16.79 2.90
CA VAL A 227 2.48 17.79 3.92
C VAL A 227 2.49 17.20 5.35
N PRO A 228 1.40 16.55 5.84
CA PRO A 228 1.42 15.94 7.17
C PRO A 228 2.34 14.72 7.28
N LEU A 229 2.57 13.97 6.19
CA LEU A 229 3.57 12.88 6.19
C LEU A 229 4.99 13.42 6.41
N PHE A 230 5.39 14.45 5.64
CA PHE A 230 6.68 15.11 5.80
C PHE A 230 6.82 15.76 7.18
N ALA A 231 5.78 16.43 7.69
CA ALA A 231 5.81 17.03 9.03
C ALA A 231 6.08 15.97 10.12
N SER A 232 5.39 14.82 10.06
CA SER A 232 5.62 13.69 10.96
C SER A 232 7.02 13.10 10.81
N ALA A 233 7.49 12.90 9.58
CA ALA A 233 8.80 12.34 9.29
C ALA A 233 9.95 13.26 9.76
N VAL A 234 9.86 14.56 9.47
CA VAL A 234 10.87 15.56 9.89
C VAL A 234 10.92 15.66 11.41
N THR A 235 9.78 15.74 12.08
CA THR A 235 9.74 15.82 13.56
C THR A 235 10.29 14.55 14.20
N ALA A 236 10.07 13.38 13.60
CA ALA A 236 10.67 12.13 14.03
C ALA A 236 12.21 12.17 13.88
N SER A 237 12.73 12.58 12.72
CA SER A 237 14.18 12.72 12.50
C SER A 237 14.84 13.74 13.43
N LEU A 238 14.19 14.88 13.69
CA LEU A 238 14.66 15.86 14.68
C LEU A 238 14.66 15.29 16.10
N THR A 239 13.70 14.44 16.44
CA THR A 239 13.66 13.77 17.75
C THR A 239 14.80 12.77 17.89
N ILE A 240 15.08 11.98 16.85
CA ILE A 240 16.22 11.07 16.81
C ILE A 240 17.55 11.84 16.90
N LEU A 241 17.64 12.98 16.23
CA LEU A 241 18.80 13.89 16.31
C LEU A 241 18.99 14.41 17.75
N ALA A 242 17.90 14.80 18.42
CA ALA A 242 17.94 15.22 19.82
C ALA A 242 18.34 14.08 20.79
N PHE A 243 18.13 12.82 20.40
CA PHE A 243 18.64 11.65 21.11
C PHE A 243 20.11 11.34 20.82
N GLY A 244 20.84 12.22 20.13
CA GLY A 244 22.29 12.09 19.91
C GLY A 244 22.70 11.20 18.73
N HIS A 245 21.77 10.86 17.83
CA HIS A 245 22.08 10.03 16.66
C HIS A 245 22.21 10.92 15.42
N HIS A 246 23.44 11.28 15.08
CA HIS A 246 23.76 12.35 14.13
C HIS A 246 24.19 11.86 12.74
N ASP A 247 24.62 10.60 12.62
CA ASP A 247 25.32 10.14 11.41
C ASP A 247 24.38 9.58 10.35
N ALA A 248 24.68 9.90 9.09
CA ALA A 248 24.04 9.26 7.95
C ALA A 248 24.40 7.76 7.95
N PRO A 249 23.43 6.84 7.74
CA PRO A 249 23.68 5.41 7.82
C PRO A 249 24.79 4.91 6.88
N PHE A 250 24.96 5.53 5.71
CA PHE A 250 26.01 5.19 4.76
C PHE A 250 26.88 6.41 4.44
N ALA A 251 27.42 7.04 5.50
CA ALA A 251 28.35 8.14 5.37
C ALA A 251 29.59 7.73 4.54
N LEU A 252 29.86 8.50 3.48
CA LEU A 252 30.97 8.25 2.56
C LEU A 252 32.23 8.96 3.08
N ALA A 253 33.35 8.24 3.18
CA ALA A 253 34.61 8.76 3.71
C ALA A 253 35.25 9.86 2.82
N SER A 254 34.92 9.85 1.53
CA SER A 254 35.32 10.87 0.55
C SER A 254 34.11 11.21 -0.32
N GLY A 255 33.93 12.49 -0.65
CA GLY A 255 32.88 12.91 -1.56
C GLY A 255 33.02 12.18 -2.90
N VAL A 256 31.98 11.43 -3.29
CA VAL A 256 31.94 10.77 -4.60
C VAL A 256 31.97 11.84 -5.68
N ALA A 257 32.96 11.75 -6.57
CA ALA A 257 33.14 12.71 -7.66
C ALA A 257 31.93 12.70 -8.60
N VAL A 258 31.64 13.85 -9.21
CA VAL A 258 30.60 13.96 -10.23
C VAL A 258 30.86 12.93 -11.33
N PRO A 259 29.87 12.09 -11.70
CA PRO A 259 30.10 11.03 -12.67
C PRO A 259 30.53 11.62 -14.02
N SER A 260 31.58 11.06 -14.63
CA SER A 260 31.93 11.35 -16.02
C SER A 260 30.86 10.77 -16.96
N LEU A 261 30.77 11.28 -18.19
CA LEU A 261 29.81 10.77 -19.19
C LEU A 261 29.94 9.24 -19.40
N GLY A 262 31.16 8.71 -19.29
CA GLY A 262 31.40 7.27 -19.40
C GLY A 262 30.79 6.45 -18.26
N VAL A 263 30.72 7.00 -17.04
CA VAL A 263 30.05 6.34 -15.91
C VAL A 263 28.53 6.30 -16.10
N TYR A 264 27.94 7.28 -16.80
CA TYR A 264 26.51 7.23 -17.16
C TYR A 264 26.18 6.05 -18.09
N LEU A 265 27.13 5.61 -18.93
CA LEU A 265 26.93 4.42 -19.76
C LEU A 265 26.89 3.14 -18.90
N LEU A 266 27.60 3.10 -17.78
CA LEU A 266 27.56 1.96 -16.84
C LEU A 266 26.24 1.84 -16.09
N ILE A 267 25.42 2.88 -16.07
CA ILE A 267 24.07 2.83 -15.47
C ILE A 267 23.17 1.86 -16.25
N LEU A 268 23.34 1.76 -17.57
CA LEU A 268 22.53 0.89 -18.42
C LEU A 268 22.64 -0.59 -18.01
N PRO A 269 23.85 -1.21 -17.93
CA PRO A 269 23.96 -2.59 -17.49
C PRO A 269 23.51 -2.78 -16.04
N ILE A 270 23.78 -1.84 -15.12
CA ILE A 270 23.32 -1.94 -13.73
C ILE A 270 21.79 -1.97 -13.66
N GLY A 271 21.13 -1.01 -14.32
CA GLY A 271 19.67 -0.92 -14.34
C GLY A 271 19.04 -2.15 -15.01
N LEU A 272 19.60 -2.62 -16.12
CA LEU A 272 19.12 -3.81 -16.81
C LEU A 272 19.28 -5.06 -15.92
N LEU A 273 20.47 -5.30 -15.36
CA LEU A 273 20.73 -6.46 -14.52
C LEU A 273 19.89 -6.42 -13.23
N ALA A 274 19.73 -5.25 -12.61
CA ALA A 274 18.89 -5.08 -11.43
C ALA A 274 17.41 -5.36 -11.75
N GLY A 275 16.92 -4.84 -12.87
CA GLY A 275 15.57 -5.08 -13.36
C GLY A 275 15.31 -6.52 -13.78
N LEU A 276 16.34 -7.24 -14.23
CA LEU A 276 16.26 -8.69 -14.51
C LEU A 276 16.27 -9.49 -13.21
N LEU A 277 17.18 -9.19 -12.28
CA LEU A 277 17.41 -9.96 -11.05
C LEU A 277 16.26 -9.82 -10.03
N ALA A 278 15.62 -8.64 -9.96
CA ALA A 278 14.54 -8.39 -9.00
C ALA A 278 13.34 -9.36 -9.14
N PRO A 279 12.80 -9.63 -10.35
CA PRO A 279 11.80 -10.67 -10.56
C PRO A 279 12.23 -12.07 -10.08
N LEU A 280 13.49 -12.48 -10.29
CA LEU A 280 13.99 -13.77 -9.80
C LEU A 280 14.03 -13.78 -8.27
N PHE A 281 14.50 -12.70 -7.64
CA PHE A 281 14.51 -12.58 -6.19
C PHE A 281 13.09 -12.73 -5.62
N LEU A 282 12.11 -12.02 -6.18
CA LEU A 282 10.71 -12.15 -5.77
C LEU A 282 10.17 -13.57 -6.00
N LEU A 283 10.56 -14.24 -7.08
CA LEU A 283 10.17 -15.63 -7.35
C LEU A 283 10.74 -16.58 -6.30
N VAL A 284 12.01 -16.42 -5.94
CA VAL A 284 12.65 -17.23 -4.89
C VAL A 284 11.98 -17.01 -3.53
N LEU A 285 11.61 -15.77 -3.19
CA LEU A 285 10.85 -15.48 -1.97
C LEU A 285 9.50 -16.22 -1.96
N ASP A 286 8.74 -16.15 -3.06
CA ASP A 286 7.42 -16.78 -3.14
C ASP A 286 7.48 -18.31 -3.12
N ASN A 287 8.43 -18.87 -3.85
CA ASN A 287 8.69 -20.31 -3.88
C ASN A 287 9.10 -20.80 -2.49
N SER A 288 9.94 -20.06 -1.78
CA SER A 288 10.29 -20.38 -0.40
C SER A 288 9.06 -20.34 0.51
N LYS A 289 8.24 -19.28 0.46
CA LYS A 289 6.97 -19.20 1.19
C LYS A 289 6.05 -20.37 0.86
N GLN A 290 6.00 -20.82 -0.39
CA GLN A 290 5.18 -21.96 -0.80
C GLN A 290 5.73 -23.29 -0.27
N ALA A 291 7.04 -23.51 -0.36
CA ALA A 291 7.71 -24.70 0.14
C ALA A 291 7.49 -24.88 1.66
N PHE A 292 7.71 -23.83 2.45
CA PHE A 292 7.45 -23.86 3.89
C PHE A 292 5.95 -23.99 4.23
N ARG A 293 5.05 -23.47 3.38
CA ARG A 293 3.60 -23.68 3.54
C ARG A 293 3.21 -25.14 3.38
N GLN A 294 3.84 -25.88 2.47
CA GLN A 294 3.58 -27.31 2.23
C GLN A 294 4.08 -28.21 3.37
N LEU A 295 5.03 -27.76 4.18
CA LEU A 295 5.46 -28.51 5.37
C LEU A 295 4.33 -28.60 6.40
N THR A 296 4.07 -29.80 6.93
CA THR A 296 3.06 -30.07 7.97
C THR A 296 3.49 -29.65 9.39
N LEU A 297 4.62 -28.94 9.51
CA LEU A 297 5.16 -28.46 10.77
C LEU A 297 4.35 -27.28 11.35
N SER A 298 4.30 -27.15 12.67
CA SER A 298 3.74 -25.95 13.30
C SER A 298 4.67 -24.74 13.14
N MET A 299 4.14 -23.52 13.29
CA MET A 299 4.88 -22.26 13.11
C MET A 299 6.26 -22.21 13.82
N PRO A 300 6.40 -22.61 15.10
CA PRO A 300 7.70 -22.60 15.78
C PRO A 300 8.74 -23.47 15.08
N TRP A 301 8.35 -24.68 14.67
CA TRP A 301 9.24 -25.63 13.99
C TRP A 301 9.58 -25.20 12.57
N LYS A 302 8.65 -24.56 11.85
CA LYS A 302 8.93 -23.98 10.53
C LYS A 302 10.01 -22.90 10.63
N MET A 303 9.86 -21.98 11.57
CA MET A 303 10.83 -20.90 11.77
C MET A 303 12.17 -21.40 12.32
N ALA A 304 12.16 -22.41 13.20
CA ALA A 304 13.38 -23.07 13.65
C ALA A 304 14.13 -23.74 12.48
N LEU A 305 13.42 -24.41 11.58
CA LEU A 305 14.00 -24.99 10.37
C LEU A 305 14.56 -23.92 9.43
N GLY A 306 13.82 -22.83 9.21
CA GLY A 306 14.30 -21.69 8.42
C GLY A 306 15.59 -21.10 8.99
N GLY A 307 15.63 -20.93 10.32
CA GLY A 307 16.83 -20.51 11.05
C GLY A 307 17.98 -21.51 10.90
N LEU A 308 17.73 -22.81 11.05
CA LEU A 308 18.76 -23.85 10.91
C LEU A 308 19.38 -23.86 9.49
N LEU A 309 18.55 -23.81 8.45
CA LEU A 309 19.00 -23.80 7.06
C LEU A 309 19.79 -22.52 6.75
N MET A 310 19.34 -21.37 7.26
CA MET A 310 20.08 -20.12 7.13
C MET A 310 21.40 -20.15 7.92
N GLY A 311 21.40 -20.71 9.13
CA GLY A 311 22.58 -20.91 9.95
C GLY A 311 23.63 -21.80 9.27
N ALA A 312 23.19 -22.82 8.51
CA ALA A 312 24.09 -23.64 7.71
C ALA A 312 24.81 -22.84 6.61
N ILE A 313 24.15 -21.82 6.03
CA ILE A 313 24.79 -20.88 5.11
C ILE A 313 25.76 -19.97 5.88
N ALA A 314 25.34 -19.46 7.04
CA ALA A 314 26.12 -18.55 7.89
C ALA A 314 27.41 -19.16 8.45
N VAL A 315 27.52 -20.49 8.53
CA VAL A 315 28.77 -21.19 8.87
C VAL A 315 29.89 -20.79 7.91
N PHE A 316 29.57 -20.73 6.61
CA PHE A 316 30.54 -20.40 5.55
C PHE A 316 30.57 -18.90 5.26
N ILE A 317 29.41 -18.24 5.20
CA ILE A 317 29.28 -16.83 4.80
C ILE A 317 28.51 -16.07 5.90
N PRO A 318 29.18 -15.62 6.97
CA PRO A 318 28.52 -14.93 8.08
C PRO A 318 27.85 -13.60 7.69
N GLU A 319 28.26 -12.98 6.59
CA GLU A 319 27.69 -11.73 6.02
C GLU A 319 26.21 -11.84 5.67
N VAL A 320 25.68 -13.05 5.53
CA VAL A 320 24.25 -13.26 5.29
C VAL A 320 23.40 -12.99 6.53
N CYS A 321 24.00 -13.00 7.73
CA CYS A 321 23.35 -12.71 9.00
C CYS A 321 22.80 -11.29 9.06
N GLY A 322 21.71 -11.11 9.81
CA GLY A 322 21.11 -9.81 10.04
C GLY A 322 20.58 -9.13 8.78
N ASN A 323 20.40 -7.81 8.86
CA ASN A 323 19.77 -7.02 7.81
C ASN A 323 20.69 -6.75 6.60
N GLY A 324 22.01 -6.96 6.73
CA GLY A 324 23.00 -6.69 5.68
C GLY A 324 23.63 -5.30 5.74
N TYR A 325 23.41 -4.53 6.81
CA TYR A 325 23.98 -3.19 6.96
C TYR A 325 25.52 -3.17 6.96
N ALA A 326 26.16 -3.98 7.80
CA ALA A 326 27.63 -4.05 7.85
C ALA A 326 28.27 -4.48 6.50
N PRO A 327 27.80 -5.56 5.83
CA PRO A 327 28.30 -5.92 4.50
C PRO A 327 28.13 -4.84 3.43
N ILE A 328 27.05 -4.04 3.49
CA ILE A 328 26.90 -2.88 2.59
C ILE A 328 28.02 -1.88 2.85
N ILE A 329 28.30 -1.54 4.11
CA ILE A 329 29.39 -0.62 4.46
C ILE A 329 30.72 -1.14 3.94
N ASP A 330 31.01 -2.43 4.14
CA ASP A 330 32.25 -3.03 3.66
C ASP A 330 32.37 -2.95 2.13
N ILE A 331 31.30 -3.22 1.39
CA ILE A 331 31.26 -3.03 -0.07
C ILE A 331 31.52 -1.57 -0.46
N LEU A 332 30.83 -0.62 0.18
CA LEU A 332 30.95 0.80 -0.12
C LEU A 332 32.33 1.37 0.24
N GLN A 333 33.04 0.75 1.18
CA GLN A 333 34.39 1.14 1.58
C GLN A 333 35.47 0.34 0.86
N GLY A 334 35.10 -0.56 -0.06
CA GLY A 334 36.04 -1.43 -0.78
C GLY A 334 36.75 -2.45 0.12
N ARG A 335 36.19 -2.75 1.30
CA ARG A 335 36.71 -3.79 2.20
C ARG A 335 36.27 -5.17 1.69
N PRO A 336 37.16 -6.17 1.74
CA PRO A 336 36.80 -7.52 1.31
C PRO A 336 35.79 -8.15 2.26
N LEU A 337 34.84 -8.89 1.71
CA LEU A 337 33.98 -9.82 2.46
C LEU A 337 34.73 -11.16 2.63
N SER A 338 34.21 -12.06 3.48
CA SER A 338 34.79 -13.40 3.71
C SER A 338 34.89 -14.22 2.43
N GLU A 339 33.89 -14.10 1.55
CA GLU A 339 33.82 -14.74 0.25
C GLU A 339 33.64 -13.69 -0.87
N PRO A 340 33.99 -14.03 -2.12
CA PRO A 340 33.73 -13.18 -3.28
C PRO A 340 32.27 -12.68 -3.31
N VAL A 341 32.09 -11.40 -3.67
CA VAL A 341 30.79 -10.72 -3.68
C VAL A 341 29.68 -11.48 -4.44
N PRO A 342 29.93 -12.17 -5.57
CA PRO A 342 28.91 -13.02 -6.21
C PRO A 342 28.35 -14.12 -5.29
N TRP A 343 29.19 -14.76 -4.49
CA TRP A 343 28.75 -15.79 -3.54
C TRP A 343 27.98 -15.19 -2.38
N ALA A 344 28.44 -14.06 -1.84
CA ALA A 344 27.72 -13.33 -0.81
C ALA A 344 26.32 -12.89 -1.27
N LEU A 345 26.18 -12.43 -2.52
CA LEU A 345 24.90 -12.08 -3.14
C LEU A 345 23.95 -13.27 -3.19
N LEU A 346 24.40 -14.41 -3.74
CA LEU A 346 23.58 -15.62 -3.86
C LEU A 346 23.18 -16.17 -2.48
N ALA A 347 24.13 -16.19 -1.55
CA ALA A 347 23.92 -16.62 -0.18
C ALA A 347 22.94 -15.70 0.55
N LYS A 348 22.98 -14.38 0.32
CA LYS A 348 22.01 -13.45 0.90
C LYS A 348 20.60 -13.67 0.36
N ILE A 349 20.45 -13.88 -0.94
CA ILE A 349 19.15 -14.22 -1.56
C ILE A 349 18.58 -15.48 -0.91
N ALA A 350 19.38 -16.54 -0.81
CA ALA A 350 18.97 -17.81 -0.21
C ALA A 350 18.61 -17.66 1.27
N ALA A 351 19.47 -17.02 2.08
CA ALA A 351 19.26 -16.80 3.50
C ALA A 351 17.99 -15.97 3.78
N THR A 352 17.79 -14.89 3.03
CA THR A 352 16.59 -14.04 3.15
C THR A 352 15.34 -14.82 2.78
N ALA A 353 15.40 -15.60 1.69
CA ALA A 353 14.28 -16.42 1.25
C ALA A 353 13.92 -17.51 2.26
N LEU A 354 14.90 -18.19 2.87
CA LEU A 354 14.67 -19.23 3.88
C LEU A 354 13.99 -18.65 5.13
N ILE A 355 14.49 -17.51 5.63
CA ILE A 355 13.93 -16.85 6.82
C ILE A 355 12.52 -16.31 6.53
N VAL A 356 12.34 -15.55 5.45
CA VAL A 356 11.02 -15.02 5.06
C VAL A 356 10.04 -16.14 4.74
N GLY A 357 10.48 -17.18 4.04
CA GLY A 357 9.66 -18.33 3.66
C GLY A 357 9.17 -19.11 4.87
N SER A 358 10.02 -19.25 5.90
CA SER A 358 9.65 -19.89 7.17
C SER A 358 8.54 -19.15 7.94
N GLY A 359 8.27 -17.90 7.55
CA GLY A 359 7.25 -17.03 8.13
C GLY A 359 7.78 -16.12 9.25
N ALA A 360 9.10 -15.95 9.35
CA ALA A 360 9.69 -14.97 10.23
C ALA A 360 9.26 -13.54 9.85
N VAL A 361 9.03 -12.72 10.88
CA VAL A 361 8.56 -11.35 10.69
C VAL A 361 9.76 -10.40 10.70
N GLY A 362 9.94 -9.67 9.61
CA GLY A 362 10.92 -8.59 9.52
C GLY A 362 10.83 -7.87 8.18
N GLY A 363 11.67 -6.84 8.02
CA GLY A 363 11.76 -6.10 6.77
C GLY A 363 12.58 -6.86 5.72
N ILE A 364 12.28 -6.64 4.44
CA ILE A 364 13.10 -7.12 3.31
C ILE A 364 13.85 -5.95 2.66
N PHE A 365 13.68 -4.74 3.21
CA PHE A 365 14.19 -3.49 2.69
C PHE A 365 15.73 -3.46 2.63
N THR A 366 16.41 -3.61 3.78
CA THR A 366 17.90 -3.62 3.80
C THR A 366 18.49 -4.81 3.06
N PRO A 367 17.95 -6.05 3.14
CA PRO A 367 18.42 -7.15 2.30
C PRO A 367 18.37 -6.84 0.80
N SER A 368 17.32 -6.16 0.32
CA SER A 368 17.26 -5.70 -1.08
C SER A 368 18.33 -4.66 -1.40
N LEU A 369 18.60 -3.71 -0.50
CA LEU A 369 19.72 -2.78 -0.67
C LEU A 369 21.06 -3.53 -0.76
N PHE A 370 21.30 -4.54 0.07
CA PHE A 370 22.53 -5.34 0.01
C PHE A 370 22.68 -6.08 -1.32
N ILE A 371 21.62 -6.72 -1.82
CA ILE A 371 21.64 -7.38 -3.13
C ILE A 371 21.98 -6.36 -4.24
N GLY A 372 21.41 -5.15 -4.17
CA GLY A 372 21.73 -4.07 -5.10
C GLY A 372 23.17 -3.57 -4.99
N ALA A 373 23.69 -3.36 -3.78
CA ALA A 373 25.08 -2.97 -3.54
C ALA A 373 26.06 -4.00 -4.10
N ALA A 374 25.80 -5.28 -3.82
CA ALA A 374 26.59 -6.40 -4.30
C ALA A 374 26.55 -6.50 -5.82
N LEU A 375 25.38 -6.33 -6.44
CA LEU A 375 25.25 -6.30 -7.89
C LEU A 375 26.08 -5.16 -8.52
N GLY A 376 26.00 -3.95 -7.96
CA GLY A 376 26.80 -2.83 -8.43
C GLY A 376 28.30 -3.08 -8.27
N ALA A 377 28.74 -3.65 -7.13
CA ALA A 377 30.13 -4.01 -6.91
C ALA A 377 30.64 -5.09 -7.89
N ILE A 378 29.80 -6.06 -8.25
CA ILE A 378 30.12 -7.07 -9.28
C ILE A 378 30.29 -6.41 -10.65
N VAL A 379 29.42 -5.46 -11.01
CA VAL A 379 29.56 -4.69 -12.25
C VAL A 379 30.85 -3.86 -12.23
N ALA A 380 31.16 -3.19 -11.12
CA ALA A 380 32.39 -2.42 -10.97
C ALA A 380 33.64 -3.30 -11.16
N ALA A 381 33.67 -4.47 -10.50
CA ALA A 381 34.75 -5.43 -10.65
C ALA A 381 34.86 -5.97 -12.09
N ALA A 382 33.73 -6.20 -12.76
CA ALA A 382 33.71 -6.64 -14.16
C ALA A 382 34.27 -5.58 -15.11
N VAL A 383 33.91 -4.31 -14.91
CA VAL A 383 34.42 -3.18 -15.71
C VAL A 383 35.93 -2.98 -15.48
N ALA A 384 36.40 -3.19 -14.25
CA ALA A 384 37.82 -3.10 -13.93
C ALA A 384 38.68 -4.16 -14.66
N MET A 385 38.10 -5.30 -15.06
CA MET A 385 38.80 -6.30 -15.88
C MET A 385 39.02 -5.85 -17.34
N TYR A 386 38.32 -4.82 -17.81
CA TYR A 386 38.42 -4.30 -19.17
C TYR A 386 38.84 -2.82 -19.14
N PRO A 387 40.14 -2.51 -19.12
CA PRO A 387 40.66 -1.14 -18.97
C PRO A 387 40.18 -0.13 -20.03
N VAL A 388 39.70 -0.63 -21.18
CA VAL A 388 39.15 0.18 -22.29
C VAL A 388 37.78 0.77 -21.94
N LEU A 389 37.05 0.15 -21.01
CA LEU A 389 35.77 0.67 -20.54
C LEU A 389 35.99 1.87 -19.59
N PRO A 390 35.05 2.84 -19.55
CA PRO A 390 35.12 3.94 -18.62
C PRO A 390 35.19 3.44 -17.18
N GLN A 391 36.28 3.74 -16.48
CA GLN A 391 36.42 3.41 -15.08
C GLN A 391 35.60 4.40 -14.25
N GLY A 392 34.83 3.88 -13.29
CA GLY A 392 34.03 4.66 -12.35
C GLY A 392 34.45 4.35 -10.92
N ASP A 393 34.07 5.23 -9.99
CA ASP A 393 34.18 4.93 -8.57
C ASP A 393 33.32 3.71 -8.23
N GLY A 394 33.93 2.65 -7.71
CA GLY A 394 33.22 1.42 -7.34
C GLY A 394 32.12 1.66 -6.31
N THR A 395 32.32 2.64 -5.43
CA THR A 395 31.32 3.08 -4.44
C THR A 395 30.09 3.65 -5.11
N LEU A 396 30.28 4.53 -6.11
CA LEU A 396 29.21 5.12 -6.90
C LEU A 396 28.39 4.04 -7.62
N ILE A 397 29.07 3.08 -8.26
CA ILE A 397 28.43 1.99 -9.00
C ILE A 397 27.62 1.10 -8.05
N ALA A 398 28.16 0.78 -6.87
CA ALA A 398 27.45 0.05 -5.81
C ALA A 398 26.19 0.79 -5.33
N LEU A 399 26.27 2.09 -5.08
CA LEU A 399 25.13 2.93 -4.68
C LEU A 399 24.04 3.00 -5.76
N ILE A 400 24.43 3.11 -7.04
CA ILE A 400 23.48 3.03 -8.15
C ILE A 400 22.79 1.66 -8.17
N GLY A 401 23.53 0.57 -7.94
CA GLY A 401 22.99 -0.78 -7.81
C GLY A 401 21.99 -0.91 -6.66
N MET A 402 22.26 -0.31 -5.50
CA MET A 402 21.34 -0.27 -4.36
C MET A 402 20.00 0.35 -4.74
N GLY A 403 20.02 1.55 -5.33
CA GLY A 403 18.81 2.26 -5.75
C GLY A 403 18.07 1.53 -6.86
N ALA A 404 18.80 1.04 -7.86
CA ALA A 404 18.25 0.34 -9.02
C ALA A 404 17.52 -0.95 -8.63
N PHE A 405 18.15 -1.81 -7.84
CA PHE A 405 17.53 -3.05 -7.38
C PHE A 405 16.34 -2.76 -6.46
N MET A 406 16.46 -1.74 -5.59
CA MET A 406 15.38 -1.37 -4.70
C MET A 406 14.16 -0.84 -5.46
N ALA A 407 14.35 0.00 -6.48
CA ALA A 407 13.29 0.47 -7.35
C ALA A 407 12.62 -0.69 -8.11
N ALA A 408 13.42 -1.61 -8.63
CA ALA A 408 12.95 -2.79 -9.37
C ALA A 408 12.12 -3.76 -8.51
N VAL A 409 12.53 -4.01 -7.26
CA VAL A 409 11.83 -4.96 -6.38
C VAL A 409 10.59 -4.34 -5.74
N SER A 410 10.65 -3.06 -5.35
CA SER A 410 9.56 -2.37 -4.65
C SER A 410 8.51 -1.77 -5.58
N HIS A 411 8.83 -1.61 -6.88
CA HIS A 411 8.02 -0.84 -7.83
C HIS A 411 7.77 0.61 -7.39
N ALA A 412 8.71 1.19 -6.63
CA ALA A 412 8.63 2.54 -6.07
C ALA A 412 9.94 3.32 -6.34
N PRO A 413 10.17 3.78 -7.59
CA PRO A 413 11.42 4.41 -7.98
C PRO A 413 11.70 5.74 -7.26
N LEU A 414 10.69 6.56 -6.94
CA LEU A 414 10.92 7.84 -6.26
C LEU A 414 11.44 7.62 -4.84
N MET A 415 10.78 6.72 -4.10
CA MET A 415 11.23 6.27 -2.79
C MET A 415 12.65 5.72 -2.84
N ALA A 416 12.97 4.81 -3.78
CA ALA A 416 14.29 4.18 -3.84
C ALA A 416 15.42 5.18 -4.08
N VAL A 417 15.21 6.15 -4.98
CA VAL A 417 16.18 7.23 -5.25
C VAL A 417 16.40 8.08 -4.01
N LEU A 418 15.33 8.58 -3.41
CA LEU A 418 15.41 9.45 -2.23
C LEU A 418 16.01 8.72 -1.02
N MET A 419 15.73 7.42 -0.89
CA MET A 419 16.28 6.57 0.15
C MET A 419 17.80 6.53 0.09
N VAL A 420 18.36 6.13 -1.05
CA VAL A 420 19.83 6.04 -1.18
C VAL A 420 20.46 7.43 -1.07
N PHE A 421 19.84 8.46 -1.68
CA PHE A 421 20.31 9.84 -1.57
C PHE A 421 20.42 10.32 -0.11
N GLU A 422 19.37 10.15 0.71
CA GLU A 422 19.39 10.61 2.10
C GLU A 422 20.27 9.74 3.00
N MET A 423 20.38 8.44 2.73
CA MET A 423 21.27 7.57 3.50
C MET A 423 22.76 7.89 3.27
N THR A 424 23.11 8.48 2.12
CA THR A 424 24.49 8.89 1.79
C THR A 424 24.73 10.39 1.91
N MET A 425 23.67 11.21 1.98
CA MET A 425 23.70 12.68 1.98
C MET A 425 24.52 13.29 0.83
N ASN A 426 24.49 12.66 -0.35
CA ASN A 426 25.27 13.09 -1.52
C ASN A 426 24.36 13.42 -2.71
N ALA A 427 24.16 14.71 -2.97
CA ALA A 427 23.31 15.20 -4.06
C ALA A 427 23.83 14.85 -5.47
N GLY A 428 25.13 14.62 -5.63
CA GLY A 428 25.72 14.20 -6.90
C GLY A 428 25.22 12.84 -7.40
N LEU A 429 24.61 12.04 -6.52
CA LEU A 429 24.05 10.73 -6.84
C LEU A 429 22.63 10.78 -7.41
N LEU A 430 21.91 11.91 -7.29
CA LEU A 430 20.50 11.95 -7.64
C LEU A 430 20.24 11.57 -9.09
N LEU A 431 20.94 12.22 -10.04
CA LEU A 431 20.77 11.94 -11.47
C LEU A 431 21.10 10.47 -11.84
N PRO A 432 22.27 9.91 -11.45
CA PRO A 432 22.58 8.52 -11.79
C PRO A 432 21.65 7.51 -11.10
N LEU A 433 21.24 7.77 -9.84
CA LEU A 433 20.25 6.95 -9.15
C LEU A 433 18.91 6.96 -9.87
N MET A 434 18.42 8.13 -10.31
CA MET A 434 17.17 8.24 -11.06
C MET A 434 17.23 7.43 -12.36
N ALA A 435 18.29 7.59 -13.15
CA ALA A 435 18.45 6.88 -14.42
C ALA A 435 18.47 5.35 -14.22
N GLY A 436 19.26 4.85 -13.27
CA GLY A 436 19.36 3.42 -12.98
C GLY A 436 18.05 2.84 -12.41
N SER A 437 17.42 3.58 -11.49
CA SER A 437 16.18 3.17 -10.83
C SER A 437 14.99 3.11 -11.78
N ILE A 438 14.85 4.10 -12.67
CA ILE A 438 13.77 4.13 -13.67
C ILE A 438 13.94 2.98 -14.66
N LEU A 439 15.17 2.75 -15.15
CA LEU A 439 15.45 1.65 -16.08
C LEU A 439 15.15 0.28 -15.42
N ALA A 440 15.67 0.06 -14.21
CA ALA A 440 15.48 -1.19 -13.49
C ALA A 440 14.00 -1.46 -13.18
N TYR A 441 13.28 -0.42 -12.76
CA TYR A 441 11.83 -0.47 -12.57
C TYR A 441 11.08 -0.83 -13.86
N ALA A 442 11.40 -0.17 -14.97
CA ALA A 442 10.73 -0.41 -16.26
C ALA A 442 10.96 -1.84 -16.76
N VAL A 443 12.18 -2.37 -16.61
CA VAL A 443 12.52 -3.76 -16.97
C VAL A 443 11.79 -4.75 -16.06
N SER A 444 11.88 -4.57 -14.73
CA SER A 444 11.26 -5.47 -13.75
C SER A 444 9.75 -5.57 -13.95
N ARG A 445 9.07 -4.42 -14.11
CA ARG A 445 7.61 -4.36 -14.26
C ARG A 445 7.11 -5.02 -15.55
N LYS A 446 7.93 -5.06 -16.61
CA LYS A 446 7.60 -5.78 -17.85
C LYS A 446 7.68 -7.30 -17.68
N ILE A 447 8.59 -7.79 -16.83
CA ILE A 447 8.80 -9.23 -16.60
C ILE A 447 7.81 -9.76 -15.58
N ARG A 448 7.59 -9.00 -14.50
CA ARG A 448 6.75 -9.40 -13.38
C ARG A 448 5.92 -8.22 -12.91
N THR A 449 4.60 -8.39 -12.88
CA THR A 449 3.65 -7.36 -12.46
C THR A 449 3.65 -7.14 -10.94
N ASN A 450 3.89 -8.20 -10.18
CA ASN A 450 3.91 -8.18 -8.72
C ASN A 450 5.24 -7.65 -8.18
N SER A 451 5.15 -6.61 -7.35
CA SER A 451 6.20 -6.05 -6.50
C SER A 451 6.38 -6.82 -5.18
N LEU A 452 7.37 -6.40 -4.39
CA LEU A 452 7.63 -6.86 -3.02
C LEU A 452 6.45 -6.66 -2.07
N TYR A 453 5.63 -5.63 -2.27
CA TYR A 453 4.58 -5.22 -1.33
C TYR A 453 3.19 -5.58 -1.88
N ASP A 454 2.48 -6.46 -1.16
CA ASP A 454 1.17 -6.98 -1.60
C ASP A 454 0.10 -5.89 -1.74
N VAL A 455 0.17 -4.82 -0.94
CA VAL A 455 -0.72 -3.65 -1.08
C VAL A 455 -0.65 -3.04 -2.48
N LEU A 456 0.56 -2.88 -3.02
CA LEU A 456 0.75 -2.31 -4.34
C LEU A 456 0.28 -3.28 -5.44
N ASN A 457 0.46 -4.59 -5.22
CA ASN A 457 0.00 -5.63 -6.13
C ASN A 457 -1.54 -5.63 -6.24
N ARG A 458 -2.24 -5.56 -5.09
CA ARG A 458 -3.70 -5.45 -5.06
C ARG A 458 -4.19 -4.17 -5.73
N ARG A 459 -3.51 -3.04 -5.51
CA ARG A 459 -3.84 -1.76 -6.17
C ARG A 459 -3.66 -1.84 -7.68
N HIS A 460 -2.55 -2.36 -8.17
CA HIS A 460 -2.32 -2.52 -9.61
C HIS A 460 -3.33 -3.48 -10.24
N ALA A 461 -3.66 -4.59 -9.57
CA ALA A 461 -4.71 -5.49 -10.03
C ALA A 461 -6.09 -4.81 -10.09
N TYR A 462 -6.42 -4.00 -9.08
CA TYR A 462 -7.65 -3.20 -9.07
C TYR A 462 -7.69 -2.20 -10.23
N LEU A 463 -6.62 -1.45 -10.47
CA LEU A 463 -6.55 -0.48 -11.57
C LEU A 463 -6.60 -1.15 -12.95
N ALA A 464 -5.86 -2.24 -13.14
CA ALA A 464 -5.90 -3.00 -14.39
C ALA A 464 -7.31 -3.53 -14.67
N ARG A 465 -8.03 -4.01 -13.64
CA ARG A 465 -9.44 -4.38 -13.76
C ARG A 465 -10.29 -3.18 -14.13
N VAL A 466 -10.16 -2.04 -13.45
CA VAL A 466 -10.90 -0.82 -13.79
C VAL A 466 -10.65 -0.38 -15.24
N ASP A 467 -9.42 -0.53 -15.75
CA ASP A 467 -9.10 -0.25 -17.14
C ASP A 467 -9.72 -1.26 -18.11
N GLU A 468 -9.67 -2.56 -17.84
CA GLU A 468 -10.39 -3.59 -18.62
C GLU A 468 -11.92 -3.38 -18.61
N LEU A 469 -12.45 -2.78 -17.53
CA LEU A 469 -13.87 -2.45 -17.39
C LEU A 469 -14.28 -1.21 -18.18
N HIS A 470 -13.33 -0.33 -18.52
CA HIS A 470 -13.58 0.80 -19.42
C HIS A 470 -13.95 0.32 -20.84
N ASP A 471 -13.55 -0.90 -21.22
CA ASP A 471 -13.87 -1.53 -22.51
C ASP A 471 -15.19 -2.35 -22.49
N THR A 472 -15.93 -2.37 -21.38
CA THR A 472 -17.21 -3.08 -21.30
C THR A 472 -18.35 -2.25 -21.90
N GLU A 473 -19.17 -2.86 -22.76
CA GLU A 473 -20.30 -2.19 -23.42
C GLU A 473 -21.37 -1.71 -22.42
N LEU A 474 -21.60 -0.39 -22.42
CA LEU A 474 -22.68 0.28 -21.69
C LEU A 474 -24.05 -0.31 -21.99
N MET A 475 -24.23 -0.83 -23.21
CA MET A 475 -25.47 -1.44 -23.69
C MET A 475 -25.95 -2.61 -22.81
N SER A 476 -25.05 -3.29 -22.10
CA SER A 476 -25.42 -4.35 -21.15
C SER A 476 -26.18 -3.85 -19.91
N LEU A 477 -26.16 -2.54 -19.65
CA LEU A 477 -26.85 -1.86 -18.55
C LEU A 477 -28.07 -1.04 -19.03
N LEU A 478 -28.49 -1.20 -20.28
CA LEU A 478 -29.60 -0.45 -20.84
C LEU A 478 -30.93 -0.91 -20.19
N GLU A 479 -31.63 0.01 -19.54
CA GLU A 479 -32.99 -0.17 -19.07
C GLU A 479 -33.98 0.35 -20.13
N SER A 480 -34.95 -0.47 -20.52
CA SER A 480 -36.05 -0.01 -21.36
C SER A 480 -36.99 0.90 -20.56
N VAL A 481 -37.41 2.00 -21.18
CA VAL A 481 -38.38 2.92 -20.60
C VAL A 481 -39.74 2.66 -21.25
N SER A 482 -40.68 2.11 -20.49
CA SER A 482 -42.05 1.87 -20.96
C SER A 482 -42.89 3.13 -21.01
N THR A 483 -42.64 4.08 -20.11
CA THR A 483 -43.40 5.34 -20.00
C THR A 483 -42.59 6.52 -20.52
N HIS A 484 -42.97 7.03 -21.68
CA HIS A 484 -42.41 8.23 -22.29
C HIS A 484 -43.55 9.18 -22.70
N LEU A 485 -43.22 10.46 -22.88
CA LEU A 485 -44.15 11.49 -23.30
C LEU A 485 -43.90 11.84 -24.77
N THR A 486 -44.91 12.38 -25.45
CA THR A 486 -44.78 13.01 -26.77
C THR A 486 -44.91 14.53 -26.63
N PRO A 487 -44.40 15.35 -27.56
CA PRO A 487 -44.57 16.81 -27.49
C PRO A 487 -46.03 17.26 -27.43
N SER A 488 -46.95 16.46 -27.98
CA SER A 488 -48.40 16.69 -27.96
C SER A 488 -49.11 16.18 -26.69
N THR A 489 -48.39 15.54 -25.76
CA THR A 489 -48.99 15.06 -24.50
C THR A 489 -49.42 16.26 -23.66
N THR A 490 -50.58 16.17 -23.00
CA THR A 490 -51.07 17.27 -22.17
C THR A 490 -50.40 17.31 -20.79
N VAL A 491 -50.47 18.45 -20.12
CA VAL A 491 -49.97 18.61 -18.74
C VAL A 491 -50.65 17.61 -17.79
N ALA A 492 -51.97 17.42 -17.91
CA ALA A 492 -52.73 16.45 -17.10
C ALA A 492 -52.28 15.00 -17.31
N GLN A 493 -52.08 14.59 -18.57
CA GLN A 493 -51.58 13.25 -18.90
C GLN A 493 -50.17 13.04 -18.38
N SER A 494 -49.30 14.05 -18.50
CA SER A 494 -47.94 14.01 -17.98
C SER A 494 -47.91 13.86 -16.45
N ASN A 495 -48.80 14.56 -15.74
CA ASN A 495 -48.93 14.45 -14.28
C ASN A 495 -49.36 13.04 -13.86
N ALA A 496 -50.32 12.44 -14.59
CA ALA A 496 -50.73 11.06 -14.35
C ALA A 496 -49.56 10.07 -14.56
N CYS A 497 -48.72 10.28 -15.58
CA CYS A 497 -47.51 9.48 -15.78
C CYS A 497 -46.52 9.62 -14.62
N PHE A 498 -46.29 10.84 -14.09
CA PHE A 498 -45.40 11.04 -12.94
C PHE A 498 -45.87 10.30 -11.68
N GLN A 499 -47.18 10.25 -11.44
CA GLN A 499 -47.76 9.52 -10.31
C GLN A 499 -47.51 8.01 -10.39
N GLN A 500 -47.46 7.46 -11.61
CA GLN A 500 -47.23 6.03 -11.86
C GLN A 500 -45.73 5.68 -11.78
N THR A 501 -44.85 6.48 -12.38
CA THR A 501 -43.42 6.11 -12.56
C THR A 501 -42.54 6.53 -11.37
N ARG A 502 -42.98 7.49 -10.54
CA ARG A 502 -42.22 8.05 -9.40
C ARG A 502 -40.77 8.45 -9.74
N THR A 503 -40.56 9.04 -10.91
CA THR A 503 -39.25 9.56 -11.36
C THR A 503 -39.21 11.08 -11.33
N ARG A 504 -38.01 11.64 -11.20
CA ARG A 504 -37.80 13.11 -11.25
C ARG A 504 -38.01 13.68 -12.65
N TYR A 505 -37.67 12.91 -13.67
CA TYR A 505 -37.77 13.28 -15.08
C TYR A 505 -38.56 12.22 -15.85
N LEU A 506 -39.35 12.67 -16.83
CA LEU A 506 -39.91 11.84 -17.89
C LEU A 506 -39.31 12.27 -19.23
N TYR A 507 -39.03 11.30 -20.09
CA TYR A 507 -38.36 11.52 -21.37
C TYR A 507 -39.40 11.80 -22.46
N VAL A 508 -39.14 12.81 -23.28
CA VAL A 508 -40.00 13.20 -24.41
C VAL A 508 -39.40 12.67 -25.70
N ILE A 509 -40.19 11.89 -26.43
CA ILE A 509 -39.81 11.21 -27.66
C ILE A 509 -40.77 11.66 -28.77
N ASP A 510 -40.25 12.00 -29.94
CA ASP A 510 -41.07 12.36 -31.09
C ASP A 510 -41.67 11.14 -31.79
N SER A 511 -42.55 11.37 -32.76
CA SER A 511 -43.18 10.29 -33.55
C SER A 511 -42.19 9.47 -34.39
N ALA A 512 -40.97 9.97 -34.62
CA ALA A 512 -39.89 9.26 -35.30
C ALA A 512 -39.00 8.46 -34.34
N GLY A 513 -39.30 8.44 -33.03
CA GLY A 513 -38.52 7.73 -32.01
C GLY A 513 -37.25 8.46 -31.56
N ARG A 514 -37.15 9.77 -31.82
CA ARG A 514 -36.00 10.59 -31.44
C ARG A 514 -36.23 11.27 -30.10
N PHE A 515 -35.17 11.34 -29.32
CA PHE A 515 -35.16 12.04 -28.04
C PHE A 515 -35.19 13.55 -28.25
N VAL A 516 -36.24 14.19 -27.72
CA VAL A 516 -36.47 15.63 -27.83
C VAL A 516 -35.98 16.37 -26.59
N GLY A 517 -36.20 15.80 -25.41
CA GLY A 517 -35.82 16.41 -24.14
C GLY A 517 -36.48 15.71 -22.95
N VAL A 518 -36.54 16.41 -21.81
CA VAL A 518 -37.21 15.89 -20.60
C VAL A 518 -38.23 16.88 -20.06
N VAL A 519 -39.20 16.36 -19.31
CA VAL A 519 -40.04 17.17 -18.42
C VAL A 519 -39.65 16.85 -16.98
N SER A 520 -39.50 17.88 -16.15
CA SER A 520 -39.24 17.79 -14.71
C SER A 520 -40.54 17.79 -13.93
N ILE A 521 -40.68 16.88 -12.96
CA ILE A 521 -41.84 16.84 -12.06
C ILE A 521 -42.03 18.17 -11.31
N HIS A 522 -40.94 18.85 -10.96
CA HIS A 522 -41.00 20.12 -10.23
C HIS A 522 -41.57 21.25 -11.10
N ARG A 523 -41.21 21.29 -12.38
CA ARG A 523 -41.67 22.32 -13.31
C ARG A 523 -43.14 22.10 -13.69
N LEU A 524 -43.52 20.84 -13.88
CA LEU A 524 -44.92 20.45 -14.10
C LEU A 524 -45.80 20.77 -12.88
N ALA A 525 -45.33 20.43 -11.67
CA ALA A 525 -46.05 20.72 -10.43
C ALA A 525 -46.19 22.23 -10.18
N ALA A 526 -45.13 23.01 -10.42
CA ALA A 526 -45.19 24.47 -10.31
C ALA A 526 -46.22 25.07 -11.27
N LEU A 527 -46.24 24.63 -12.53
CA LEU A 527 -47.24 25.08 -13.50
C LEU A 527 -48.67 24.77 -13.03
N LEU A 528 -48.92 23.55 -12.55
CA LEU A 528 -50.25 23.15 -12.09
C LEU A 528 -50.69 23.85 -10.81
N CYS A 529 -49.76 24.23 -9.93
CA CYS A 529 -50.05 25.01 -8.73
C CYS A 529 -50.41 26.46 -9.05
N ASP A 530 -49.65 27.09 -9.96
CA ASP A 530 -49.84 28.50 -10.31
C ASP A 530 -50.99 28.69 -11.31
N HIS A 531 -51.19 27.72 -12.21
CA HIS A 531 -52.10 27.77 -13.34
C HIS A 531 -52.85 26.45 -13.57
N PRO A 532 -53.76 26.06 -12.65
CA PRO A 532 -54.52 24.81 -12.75
C PRO A 532 -55.38 24.72 -14.01
N GLU A 533 -55.76 25.84 -14.62
CA GLU A 533 -56.50 25.93 -15.87
C GLU A 533 -55.72 25.42 -17.10
N ARG A 534 -54.39 25.29 -17.01
CA ARG A 534 -53.51 24.87 -18.13
C ARG A 534 -53.31 23.36 -18.20
N GLN A 535 -54.20 22.59 -17.57
CA GLN A 535 -54.14 21.13 -17.54
C GLN A 535 -54.24 20.48 -18.94
N ASP A 536 -54.97 21.12 -19.85
CA ASP A 536 -55.18 20.65 -21.21
C ASP A 536 -54.13 21.19 -22.21
N ASP A 537 -53.25 22.10 -21.79
CA ASP A 537 -52.16 22.61 -22.61
C ASP A 537 -51.16 21.48 -22.95
N ALA A 538 -50.55 21.56 -24.14
CA ALA A 538 -49.44 20.69 -24.52
C ALA A 538 -48.18 20.99 -23.71
N ILE A 539 -47.39 19.96 -23.40
CA ILE A 539 -46.14 20.11 -22.63
C ILE A 539 -44.99 20.74 -23.40
N GLU A 540 -45.17 21.14 -24.66
CA GLU A 540 -44.09 21.66 -25.52
C GLU A 540 -43.30 22.81 -24.87
N GLY A 541 -43.98 23.72 -24.17
CA GLY A 541 -43.35 24.83 -23.44
C GLY A 541 -42.62 24.43 -22.13
N LEU A 542 -42.76 23.17 -21.69
CA LEU A 542 -42.13 22.61 -20.49
C LEU A 542 -40.94 21.69 -20.80
N ILE A 543 -40.67 21.41 -22.08
CA ILE A 543 -39.59 20.51 -22.48
C ILE A 543 -38.24 21.19 -22.24
N GLU A 544 -37.39 20.54 -21.45
CA GLU A 544 -35.99 20.89 -21.27
C GLU A 544 -35.16 20.11 -22.30
N THR A 545 -34.64 20.82 -23.29
CA THR A 545 -33.84 20.25 -24.40
C THR A 545 -32.35 20.15 -24.07
N ALA A 546 -31.87 20.97 -23.13
CA ALA A 546 -30.52 20.91 -22.60
C ALA A 546 -30.44 19.82 -21.51
N PHE A 547 -30.20 18.58 -21.92
CA PHE A 547 -30.07 17.43 -21.03
C PHE A 547 -28.89 16.56 -21.44
N ASP A 548 -28.18 16.02 -20.45
CA ASP A 548 -27.03 15.14 -20.69
C ASP A 548 -27.48 13.83 -21.37
N LEU A 549 -26.77 13.42 -22.43
CA LEU A 549 -27.05 12.24 -23.26
C LEU A 549 -25.83 11.36 -23.37
N LEU A 550 -26.03 10.04 -23.47
CA LEU A 550 -24.98 9.08 -23.79
C LEU A 550 -25.23 8.42 -25.15
N PRO A 551 -24.24 8.36 -26.06
CA PRO A 551 -24.37 7.54 -27.26
C PRO A 551 -24.28 6.05 -26.93
N ALA A 552 -24.79 5.18 -27.81
CA ALA A 552 -24.82 3.72 -27.61
C ALA A 552 -23.41 3.12 -27.48
N GLN A 553 -22.47 3.66 -28.23
CA GLN A 553 -21.05 3.29 -28.18
C GLN A 553 -20.28 3.88 -26.98
N ALA A 554 -20.95 4.64 -26.09
CA ALA A 554 -20.28 5.18 -24.92
C ALA A 554 -19.76 4.05 -24.02
N SER A 555 -18.57 4.25 -23.49
CA SER A 555 -17.97 3.40 -22.48
C SER A 555 -18.65 3.57 -21.13
N LEU A 556 -18.51 2.57 -20.27
CA LEU A 556 -18.93 2.67 -18.87
C LEU A 556 -18.20 3.81 -18.12
N LYS A 557 -16.99 4.19 -18.59
CA LYS A 557 -16.22 5.34 -18.11
C LYS A 557 -16.89 6.67 -18.39
N GLU A 558 -17.35 6.87 -19.62
CA GLU A 558 -18.02 8.10 -20.03
C GLU A 558 -19.33 8.25 -19.26
N ALA A 559 -20.08 7.15 -19.10
CA ALA A 559 -21.26 7.13 -18.26
C ALA A 559 -20.96 7.49 -16.81
N TRP A 560 -19.91 6.91 -16.20
CA TRP A 560 -19.51 7.24 -14.83
C TRP A 560 -19.04 8.69 -14.67
N THR A 561 -18.24 9.19 -15.62
CA THR A 561 -17.73 10.57 -15.60
C THR A 561 -18.88 11.56 -15.62
N LEU A 562 -19.89 11.30 -16.46
CA LEU A 562 -21.11 12.08 -16.54
C LEU A 562 -21.93 12.01 -15.23
N PHE A 563 -22.07 10.82 -14.62
CA PHE A 563 -22.75 10.68 -13.31
C PHE A 563 -21.98 11.29 -12.13
N ALA A 564 -20.66 11.45 -12.24
CA ALA A 564 -19.83 12.03 -11.20
C ALA A 564 -19.94 13.56 -11.17
N THR A 565 -20.14 14.18 -12.34
CA THR A 565 -20.28 15.64 -12.51
C THR A 565 -21.74 16.09 -12.56
N SER A 566 -22.68 15.19 -12.87
CA SER A 566 -24.10 15.48 -13.00
C SER A 566 -24.91 14.99 -11.78
N PRO A 567 -25.91 15.76 -11.30
CA PRO A 567 -26.81 15.33 -10.23
C PRO A 567 -27.87 14.31 -10.70
N LEU A 568 -27.81 13.86 -11.95
CA LEU A 568 -28.78 12.93 -12.54
C LEU A 568 -28.66 11.51 -11.97
N GLU A 569 -29.81 10.87 -11.77
CA GLU A 569 -29.87 9.46 -11.35
C GLU A 569 -30.00 8.50 -12.54
N ARG A 570 -30.53 8.98 -13.67
CA ARG A 570 -30.74 8.23 -14.90
C ARG A 570 -30.42 9.11 -16.09
N ILE A 571 -29.68 8.58 -17.06
CA ILE A 571 -29.25 9.30 -18.25
C ILE A 571 -29.80 8.59 -19.49
N PRO A 572 -30.46 9.32 -20.41
CA PRO A 572 -30.95 8.77 -21.67
C PRO A 572 -29.79 8.34 -22.57
N VAL A 573 -29.95 7.15 -23.16
CA VAL A 573 -29.03 6.61 -24.15
C VAL A 573 -29.67 6.71 -25.53
N VAL A 574 -28.92 7.27 -26.47
CA VAL A 574 -29.32 7.43 -27.86
C VAL A 574 -28.37 6.67 -28.78
N ASP A 575 -28.84 6.26 -29.95
CA ASP A 575 -28.02 5.56 -30.95
C ASP A 575 -26.77 6.38 -31.31
N ASN A 576 -26.97 7.63 -31.69
CA ASN A 576 -25.89 8.60 -31.89
C ASN A 576 -26.39 10.03 -31.52
N LEU A 577 -25.46 10.97 -31.34
CA LEU A 577 -25.79 12.34 -30.92
C LEU A 577 -26.47 13.19 -32.01
N ASN A 578 -26.42 12.76 -33.28
CA ASN A 578 -26.98 13.47 -34.42
C ASN A 578 -28.45 13.08 -34.65
N ASP A 579 -28.73 11.80 -34.84
CA ASP A 579 -30.07 11.24 -35.07
C ASP A 579 -30.88 11.15 -33.79
N ARG A 580 -30.22 11.06 -32.63
CA ARG A 580 -30.83 11.03 -31.28
C ARG A 580 -31.92 9.99 -31.11
N ARG A 581 -31.88 8.88 -31.85
CA ARG A 581 -32.84 7.78 -31.70
C ARG A 581 -32.76 7.22 -30.28
N PHE A 582 -33.85 7.26 -29.53
CA PHE A 582 -33.87 6.87 -28.12
C PHE A 582 -33.81 5.34 -27.99
N LEU A 583 -32.83 4.85 -27.24
CA LEU A 583 -32.64 3.41 -27.01
C LEU A 583 -33.13 2.98 -25.62
N GLY A 584 -32.95 3.84 -24.61
CA GLY A 584 -33.30 3.54 -23.24
C GLY A 584 -32.60 4.48 -22.27
N VAL A 585 -32.41 4.01 -21.04
CA VAL A 585 -31.71 4.78 -20.00
C VAL A 585 -30.72 3.91 -19.25
N VAL A 586 -29.67 4.53 -18.74
CA VAL A 586 -28.76 3.88 -17.80
C VAL A 586 -28.94 4.56 -16.44
N SER A 587 -28.98 3.78 -15.37
CA SER A 587 -29.12 4.31 -14.01
C SER A 587 -27.78 4.34 -13.26
N LYS A 588 -27.56 5.40 -12.48
CA LYS A 588 -26.36 5.59 -11.63
C LYS A 588 -26.13 4.40 -10.71
N ARG A 589 -27.22 3.81 -10.19
CA ARG A 589 -27.21 2.62 -9.33
C ARG A 589 -26.67 1.40 -10.05
N GLN A 590 -27.05 1.17 -11.32
CA GLN A 590 -26.55 0.03 -12.09
C GLN A 590 -25.08 0.19 -12.46
N VAL A 591 -24.66 1.39 -12.87
CA VAL A 591 -23.25 1.69 -13.12
C VAL A 591 -22.43 1.45 -11.85
N LEU A 592 -22.86 2.00 -10.70
CA LEU A 592 -22.22 1.77 -9.40
C LEU A 592 -22.24 0.30 -8.97
N GLY A 593 -23.37 -0.38 -9.12
CA GLY A 593 -23.53 -1.78 -8.75
C GLY A 593 -22.65 -2.68 -9.59
N ARG A 594 -22.54 -2.39 -10.89
CA ARG A 594 -21.64 -3.09 -11.80
C ARG A 594 -20.19 -2.84 -11.40
N LEU A 595 -19.79 -1.57 -11.22
CA LEU A 595 -18.46 -1.22 -10.71
C LEU A 595 -18.13 -1.90 -9.36
N GLN A 596 -19.10 -2.03 -8.44
CA GLN A 596 -18.91 -2.69 -7.15
C GLN A 596 -18.81 -4.22 -7.24
N ILE A 597 -19.65 -4.87 -8.04
CA ILE A 597 -19.57 -6.33 -8.28
C ILE A 597 -18.23 -6.67 -8.92
N LEU A 598 -17.78 -5.82 -9.83
CA LEU A 598 -16.52 -5.98 -10.54
C LEU A 598 -15.31 -5.61 -9.69
N ALA A 599 -15.46 -4.70 -8.71
CA ALA A 599 -14.44 -4.40 -7.71
C ALA A 599 -14.27 -5.50 -6.65
N ARG A 600 -15.26 -6.39 -6.49
CA ARG A 600 -15.26 -7.50 -5.51
C ARG A 600 -14.85 -8.86 -6.09
N ARG A 601 -14.89 -9.03 -7.41
CA ARG A 601 -14.26 -10.15 -8.13
C ARG A 601 -12.81 -9.79 -8.37
#